data_AF-A0A2D6A9R1-F1
#
_entry.id   AF-A0A2D6A9R1-F1
#
_cell.length_a   1.000
_cell.length_b   1.000
_cell.length_c   1.000
_cell.angle_alpha   90.00
_cell.angle_beta   90.00
_cell.angle_gamma   90.00
#
_symmetry.space_group_name_H-M   'P 1'
#
loop_
_entity.id
_entity.type
_entity.pdbx_description
1 polymer ?
#
loop_
_entity_poly.entity_id
_entity_poly.type
_entity_poly.pdbx_seq_one_letter_code
_entity_poly.pdbx_strand_id
1 'polypeptide(L)'
;MNVLPTLVGILLFAGVVFFLVRSRNNKNRLLSAAARREKHAPKESISPRRLNSRGEQIDQEVLDSNQDEDEQFDSNVERVVEEDLPSNIIDSSRQVNDLNEQEKTEYEQRDKVRDEHILSLSLLVEDLFDEELKEHVETDVEPEKEVNEFKSSSIELRNSWIEQNEEPLNEHASLVEQEEIGSGIQYLDAEAIENDDIEQRLEREGGKTGEVQISLTWDDYNDLDLHIFCPSGERIYFNNKTSECGGELDVDMNVRPTSDNAVENVVWIENAPSGKYKVGVHFYKHHEKDGTTPTCDFRLRATIHGESRDYSGSITHGQAMQMVTSFTLKSETTSQ
;
A
#
# COMPACT_ATOMS: atom_id res chain seq x y z
N MET A 1 3.05 -2.83 -70.11
CA MET A 1 2.52 -3.38 -68.85
C MET A 1 2.47 -2.25 -67.83
N ASN A 2 1.28 -1.71 -67.56
CA ASN A 2 1.07 -0.55 -66.69
C ASN A 2 0.91 -1.00 -65.23
N VAL A 3 2.02 -1.07 -64.49
CA VAL A 3 2.05 -1.41 -63.05
C VAL A 3 2.28 -0.20 -62.13
N LEU A 4 2.40 1.00 -62.70
CA LEU A 4 2.63 2.23 -61.92
C LEU A 4 1.38 2.82 -61.21
N PRO A 5 0.14 2.78 -61.77
CA PRO A 5 -0.99 3.44 -61.12
C PRO A 5 -1.58 2.64 -59.94
N THR A 6 -1.32 1.33 -59.84
CA THR A 6 -1.82 0.47 -58.75
C THR A 6 -1.01 0.61 -57.46
N LEU A 7 0.32 0.82 -57.57
CA LEU A 7 1.20 0.95 -56.41
C LEU A 7 0.96 2.25 -55.64
N VAL A 8 0.68 3.34 -56.35
CA VAL A 8 0.37 4.66 -55.76
C VAL A 8 -0.95 4.63 -54.98
N GLY A 9 -1.95 3.91 -55.51
CA GLY A 9 -3.25 3.74 -54.82
C GLY A 9 -3.13 2.96 -53.51
N ILE A 10 -2.28 1.93 -53.46
CA ILE A 10 -2.05 1.11 -52.26
C ILE A 10 -1.32 1.92 -51.17
N LEU A 11 -0.31 2.72 -51.54
CA LEU A 11 0.42 3.57 -50.60
C LEU A 11 -0.46 4.68 -50.01
N LEU A 12 -1.33 5.30 -50.82
CA LEU A 12 -2.28 6.30 -50.34
C LEU A 12 -3.30 5.66 -49.39
N PHE A 13 -3.80 4.47 -49.69
CA PHE A 13 -4.73 3.75 -48.82
C PHE A 13 -4.08 3.34 -47.50
N ALA A 14 -2.86 2.80 -47.54
CA ALA A 14 -2.10 2.45 -46.34
C ALA A 14 -1.79 3.68 -45.47
N GLY A 15 -1.44 4.82 -46.09
CA GLY A 15 -1.22 6.09 -45.38
C GLY A 15 -2.48 6.62 -44.69
N VAL A 16 -3.65 6.50 -45.33
CA VAL A 16 -4.93 6.89 -44.73
C VAL A 16 -5.32 5.96 -43.58
N VAL A 17 -5.15 4.65 -43.72
CA VAL A 17 -5.42 3.69 -42.64
C VAL A 17 -4.49 3.92 -41.46
N PHE A 18 -3.18 4.12 -41.71
CA PHE A 18 -2.21 4.45 -40.67
C PHE A 18 -2.56 5.76 -39.94
N PHE A 19 -2.96 6.80 -40.68
CA PHE A 19 -3.40 8.06 -40.10
C PHE A 19 -4.66 7.91 -39.25
N LEU A 20 -5.64 7.12 -39.70
CA LEU A 20 -6.87 6.86 -38.96
C LEU A 20 -6.61 6.05 -37.68
N VAL A 21 -5.76 5.03 -37.74
CA VAL A 21 -5.35 4.25 -36.56
C VAL A 21 -4.59 5.13 -35.58
N ARG A 22 -3.60 5.90 -36.04
CA ARG A 22 -2.84 6.83 -35.20
C ARG A 22 -3.72 7.92 -34.58
N SER A 23 -4.68 8.46 -35.34
CA SER A 23 -5.64 9.45 -34.86
C SER A 23 -6.58 8.87 -33.80
N ARG A 24 -7.05 7.62 -33.99
CA ARG A 24 -7.88 6.92 -33.00
C ARG A 24 -7.11 6.61 -31.73
N ASN A 25 -5.86 6.16 -31.85
CA ASN A 25 -4.98 5.93 -30.70
C ASN A 25 -4.67 7.23 -29.95
N ASN A 26 -4.43 8.35 -30.66
CA ASN A 26 -4.24 9.65 -30.03
C ASN A 26 -5.50 10.15 -29.32
N LYS A 27 -6.70 9.95 -29.89
CA LYS A 27 -7.96 10.31 -29.24
C LYS A 27 -8.21 9.48 -27.97
N ASN A 28 -7.91 8.19 -27.99
CA ASN A 28 -8.02 7.33 -26.82
C ASN A 28 -7.01 7.74 -25.72
N ARG A 29 -5.77 8.11 -26.09
CA ARG A 29 -4.78 8.70 -25.16
C ARG A 29 -5.24 10.04 -24.58
N LEU A 30 -5.96 10.86 -25.35
CA LEU A 30 -6.49 12.13 -24.87
C LEU A 30 -7.72 11.95 -23.97
N LEU A 31 -8.57 10.97 -24.24
CA LEU A 31 -9.70 10.61 -23.38
C LEU A 31 -9.23 10.01 -22.06
N SER A 32 -8.21 9.14 -22.08
CA SER A 32 -7.57 8.69 -20.85
C SER A 32 -6.86 9.84 -20.13
N ALA A 33 -6.18 10.76 -20.82
CA ALA A 33 -5.62 11.97 -20.22
C ALA A 33 -6.68 12.91 -19.61
N ALA A 34 -7.87 13.00 -20.19
CA ALA A 34 -8.98 13.80 -19.65
C ALA A 34 -9.59 13.16 -18.40
N ALA A 35 -9.82 11.84 -18.42
CA ALA A 35 -10.23 11.08 -17.23
C ALA A 35 -9.15 11.11 -16.13
N ARG A 36 -7.86 11.09 -16.50
CA ARG A 36 -6.70 11.26 -15.61
C ARG A 36 -6.66 12.66 -14.97
N ARG A 37 -7.02 13.73 -15.70
CA ARG A 37 -7.13 15.10 -15.16
C ARG A 37 -8.31 15.26 -14.21
N GLU A 38 -9.38 14.50 -14.40
CA GLU A 38 -10.53 14.48 -13.49
C GLU A 38 -10.22 13.70 -12.21
N LYS A 39 -9.49 12.56 -12.31
CA LYS A 39 -8.99 11.79 -11.15
C LYS A 39 -8.01 12.58 -10.27
N HIS A 40 -7.13 13.39 -10.88
CA HIS A 40 -6.06 14.14 -10.20
C HIS A 40 -6.31 15.65 -10.10
N ALA A 41 -7.52 16.15 -10.40
CA ALA A 41 -7.84 17.56 -10.21
C ALA A 41 -7.83 17.89 -8.71
N PRO A 42 -7.22 19.02 -8.28
CA PRO A 42 -7.31 19.47 -6.90
C PRO A 42 -8.77 19.79 -6.59
N LYS A 43 -9.42 18.91 -5.83
CA LYS A 43 -10.78 19.13 -5.31
C LYS A 43 -10.63 20.05 -4.09
N GLU A 44 -11.40 21.14 -4.05
CA GLU A 44 -11.29 22.21 -3.05
C GLU A 44 -11.20 21.63 -1.63
N SER A 45 -10.10 21.95 -0.93
CA SER A 45 -9.84 21.51 0.43
C SER A 45 -10.75 22.28 1.40
N ILE A 46 -11.71 21.58 1.99
CA ILE A 46 -12.34 22.04 3.22
C ILE A 46 -11.39 21.61 4.34
N SER A 47 -10.69 22.57 4.95
CA SER A 47 -9.78 22.31 6.07
C SER A 47 -10.51 21.55 7.20
N PRO A 48 -9.96 20.44 7.73
CA PRO A 48 -10.67 19.62 8.71
C PRO A 48 -10.79 20.35 10.06
N ARG A 49 -12.02 20.37 10.62
CA ARG A 49 -12.27 20.75 12.02
C ARG A 49 -11.99 19.53 12.90
N ARG A 50 -11.13 19.66 13.91
CA ARG A 50 -10.99 18.64 14.96
C ARG A 50 -12.25 18.62 15.83
N LEU A 51 -12.90 17.46 15.90
CA LEU A 51 -14.08 17.19 16.72
C LEU A 51 -13.75 16.08 17.72
N ASN A 52 -14.32 16.12 18.92
CA ASN A 52 -14.22 15.02 19.89
C ASN A 52 -15.19 13.87 19.54
N SER A 53 -15.15 12.79 20.33
CA SER A 53 -16.02 11.60 20.21
C SER A 53 -17.53 11.85 20.38
N ARG A 54 -17.95 13.10 20.62
CA ARG A 54 -19.35 13.55 20.65
C ARG A 54 -19.68 14.57 19.55
N GLY A 55 -18.75 14.88 18.65
CA GLY A 55 -18.95 15.84 17.56
C GLY A 55 -18.86 17.30 17.98
N GLU A 56 -18.25 17.63 19.12
CA GLU A 56 -18.02 19.00 19.57
C GLU A 56 -16.59 19.47 19.25
N GLN A 57 -16.46 20.76 18.90
CA GLN A 57 -15.19 21.39 18.52
C GLN A 57 -14.29 21.62 19.74
N ILE A 58 -13.02 21.20 19.66
CA ILE A 58 -12.02 21.38 20.74
C ILE A 58 -11.04 22.50 20.36
N ASP A 59 -10.88 23.48 21.25
CA ASP A 59 -9.78 24.46 21.20
C ASP A 59 -8.64 24.02 22.15
N GLN A 60 -7.40 24.23 21.70
CA GLN A 60 -6.19 23.68 22.29
C GLN A 60 -5.65 24.59 23.41
N GLU A 61 -5.82 24.20 24.69
CA GLU A 61 -4.97 24.69 25.79
C GLU A 61 -5.05 23.82 27.06
N VAL A 62 -3.87 23.36 27.53
CA VAL A 62 -3.54 22.98 28.93
C VAL A 62 -4.08 21.58 29.38
N LEU A 63 -3.32 20.59 29.88
CA LEU A 63 -2.34 20.58 30.99
C LEU A 63 -1.61 19.21 31.07
N ASP A 64 -0.35 19.29 31.48
CA ASP A 64 0.57 18.25 31.96
C ASP A 64 0.12 17.64 33.31
N SER A 65 0.74 16.52 33.70
CA SER A 65 0.83 15.89 35.05
C SER A 65 -0.15 14.78 35.53
N ASN A 66 0.53 13.73 36.04
CA ASN A 66 0.22 12.74 37.10
C ASN A 66 0.06 11.29 36.59
N GLN A 67 1.09 10.44 36.62
CA GLN A 67 1.71 9.72 37.76
C GLN A 67 0.79 8.74 38.52
N ASP A 68 1.17 7.46 38.39
CA ASP A 68 1.22 6.36 39.35
C ASP A 68 -0.05 5.94 40.09
N GLU A 69 -0.44 4.67 39.93
CA GLU A 69 -0.72 3.76 41.05
C GLU A 69 -0.71 2.28 40.59
N ASP A 70 0.09 1.47 41.28
CA ASP A 70 0.19 0.01 41.19
C ASP A 70 -1.07 -0.66 41.78
N GLU A 71 -1.63 -1.67 41.10
CA GLU A 71 -2.39 -2.72 41.77
C GLU A 71 -1.99 -4.13 41.29
N GLN A 72 -1.61 -4.93 42.28
CA GLN A 72 -1.16 -6.31 42.24
C GLN A 72 -2.37 -7.24 42.07
N PHE A 73 -2.40 -8.08 41.02
CA PHE A 73 -3.46 -9.06 40.82
C PHE A 73 -2.96 -10.52 40.79
N ASP A 74 -3.75 -11.35 41.45
CA ASP A 74 -3.49 -12.71 41.89
C ASP A 74 -3.51 -13.73 40.74
N SER A 75 -2.66 -14.74 40.85
CA SER A 75 -2.46 -15.81 39.89
C SER A 75 -3.60 -16.82 39.93
N ASN A 76 -4.39 -16.90 38.86
CA ASN A 76 -4.97 -18.13 38.30
C ASN A 76 -5.91 -17.77 37.15
N VAL A 77 -5.47 -17.96 35.89
CA VAL A 77 -6.38 -17.94 34.75
C VAL A 77 -6.09 -19.14 33.84
N GLU A 78 -7.10 -20.00 33.82
CA GLU A 78 -7.35 -21.08 32.88
C GLU A 78 -7.42 -20.51 31.45
N ARG A 79 -6.85 -21.23 30.47
CA ARG A 79 -6.89 -20.85 29.04
C ARG A 79 -8.28 -20.38 28.62
N VAL A 80 -8.39 -19.15 28.16
CA VAL A 80 -9.50 -18.66 27.33
C VAL A 80 -8.89 -18.13 26.04
N VAL A 81 -9.16 -18.86 24.96
CA VAL A 81 -8.98 -18.44 23.57
C VAL A 81 -10.27 -17.69 23.20
N GLU A 82 -10.16 -16.62 22.41
CA GLU A 82 -11.16 -15.61 22.03
C GLU A 82 -11.18 -14.38 22.96
N GLU A 83 -10.28 -13.42 22.71
CA GLU A 83 -10.54 -12.04 23.09
C GLU A 83 -11.72 -11.51 22.26
N ASP A 84 -12.75 -11.03 22.96
CA ASP A 84 -14.02 -10.53 22.44
C ASP A 84 -13.81 -9.40 21.43
N LEU A 85 -13.72 -9.74 20.14
CA LEU A 85 -13.99 -8.77 19.07
C LEU A 85 -15.38 -8.17 19.29
N PRO A 86 -15.57 -6.86 19.03
CA PRO A 86 -16.87 -6.26 19.10
C PRO A 86 -17.71 -6.98 18.06
N SER A 87 -18.96 -7.28 18.43
CA SER A 87 -19.83 -8.17 17.67
C SER A 87 -20.03 -7.81 16.18
N ASN A 88 -19.62 -6.59 15.78
CA ASN A 88 -19.62 -6.05 14.43
C ASN A 88 -18.37 -6.39 13.58
N ILE A 89 -17.31 -6.99 14.13
CA ILE A 89 -16.11 -7.39 13.38
C ILE A 89 -16.01 -8.91 13.32
N ILE A 90 -15.73 -9.45 12.13
CA ILE A 90 -15.30 -10.84 11.97
C ILE A 90 -13.87 -10.81 11.44
N ASP A 91 -12.92 -11.24 12.27
CA ASP A 91 -11.59 -11.56 11.77
C ASP A 91 -11.65 -12.89 11.01
N SER A 92 -11.18 -12.86 9.76
CA SER A 92 -11.16 -14.03 8.88
C SER A 92 -9.76 -14.56 8.61
N SER A 93 -8.72 -13.98 9.21
CA SER A 93 -7.34 -14.24 8.83
C SER A 93 -6.72 -15.47 9.51
N ARG A 94 -7.07 -16.67 9.02
CA ARG A 94 -6.24 -17.86 9.28
C ARG A 94 -4.81 -17.55 8.84
N GLN A 95 -3.83 -17.83 9.71
CA GLN A 95 -2.41 -17.63 9.40
C GLN A 95 -1.77 -18.94 8.93
N VAL A 96 -0.66 -18.85 8.19
CA VAL A 96 0.13 -20.04 7.80
C VAL A 96 0.51 -20.91 9.00
N ASN A 97 0.72 -20.31 10.18
CA ASN A 97 1.07 -21.04 11.40
C ASN A 97 -0.08 -21.91 11.96
N ASP A 98 -1.33 -21.63 11.56
CA ASP A 98 -2.51 -22.40 11.94
C ASP A 98 -2.79 -23.57 10.98
N LEU A 99 -2.00 -23.69 9.91
CA LEU A 99 -2.20 -24.70 8.88
C LEU A 99 -1.57 -26.04 9.28
N ASN A 100 -2.19 -27.13 8.85
CA ASN A 100 -1.53 -28.43 8.89
C ASN A 100 -0.46 -28.55 7.78
N GLU A 101 0.41 -29.55 7.86
CA GLU A 101 1.52 -29.75 6.91
C GLU A 101 1.11 -29.79 5.43
N GLN A 102 -0.05 -30.38 5.11
CA GLN A 102 -0.54 -30.43 3.75
C GLN A 102 -1.00 -29.04 3.28
N GLU A 103 -1.81 -28.35 4.09
CA GLU A 103 -2.29 -27.00 3.79
C GLU A 103 -1.12 -26.01 3.64
N LYS A 104 -0.09 -26.16 4.48
CA LYS A 104 1.14 -25.35 4.42
C LYS A 104 1.91 -25.59 3.12
N THR A 105 2.07 -26.85 2.72
CA THR A 105 2.71 -27.20 1.43
C THR A 105 1.93 -26.60 0.25
N GLU A 106 0.60 -26.66 0.29
CA GLU A 106 -0.25 -26.05 -0.74
C GLU A 106 -0.09 -24.51 -0.75
N TYR A 107 0.00 -23.88 0.42
CA TYR A 107 0.26 -22.45 0.56
C TYR A 107 1.60 -22.05 -0.06
N GLU A 108 2.68 -22.74 0.28
CA GLU A 108 4.02 -22.48 -0.28
C GLU A 108 4.04 -22.61 -1.81
N GLN A 109 3.26 -23.54 -2.38
CA GLN A 109 3.10 -23.66 -3.83
C GLN A 109 2.40 -22.43 -4.45
N ARG A 110 1.31 -21.96 -3.84
CA ARG A 110 0.62 -20.75 -4.32
C ARG A 110 1.49 -19.51 -4.15
N ASP A 111 2.23 -19.41 -3.05
CA ASP A 111 3.16 -18.32 -2.79
C ASP A 111 4.25 -18.24 -3.86
N LYS A 112 4.88 -19.38 -4.14
CA LYS A 112 5.83 -19.49 -5.25
C LYS A 112 5.22 -19.09 -6.60
N VAL A 113 3.96 -19.44 -6.87
CA VAL A 113 3.27 -19.02 -8.11
C VAL A 113 3.10 -17.49 -8.14
N ARG A 114 2.82 -16.84 -7.01
CA ARG A 114 2.75 -15.37 -6.95
C ARG A 114 4.13 -14.76 -7.23
N ASP A 115 5.19 -15.28 -6.62
CA ASP A 115 6.58 -14.84 -6.86
C ASP A 115 6.99 -15.01 -8.33
N GLU A 116 6.69 -16.16 -8.94
CA GLU A 116 6.94 -16.39 -10.36
C GLU A 116 6.11 -15.45 -11.25
N HIS A 117 4.88 -15.11 -10.84
CA HIS A 117 4.01 -14.23 -11.59
C HIS A 117 4.52 -12.79 -11.62
N ILE A 118 4.92 -12.21 -10.48
CA ILE A 118 5.46 -10.83 -10.43
C ILE A 118 6.73 -10.71 -11.29
N LEU A 119 7.60 -11.72 -11.26
CA LEU A 119 8.78 -11.82 -12.10
C LEU A 119 8.41 -11.92 -13.58
N SER A 120 7.43 -12.77 -13.93
CA SER A 120 7.01 -12.97 -15.33
C SER A 120 6.46 -11.70 -15.98
N LEU A 121 5.89 -10.80 -15.17
CA LEU A 121 5.38 -9.50 -15.60
C LEU A 121 6.46 -8.41 -15.60
N SER A 122 7.70 -8.75 -15.22
CA SER A 122 8.83 -7.81 -15.11
C SER A 122 8.50 -6.59 -14.25
N LEU A 123 7.79 -6.82 -13.13
CA LEU A 123 7.26 -5.77 -12.28
C LEU A 123 8.23 -5.28 -11.20
N LEU A 124 9.43 -5.86 -11.10
CA LEU A 124 10.47 -5.41 -10.17
C LEU A 124 11.14 -4.16 -10.74
N VAL A 125 10.85 -3.01 -10.13
CA VAL A 125 11.22 -1.67 -10.64
C VAL A 125 12.73 -1.41 -10.61
N GLU A 126 13.46 -2.07 -9.70
CA GLU A 126 14.92 -1.95 -9.56
C GLU A 126 15.67 -2.34 -10.84
N ASP A 127 15.20 -3.38 -11.55
CA ASP A 127 15.81 -3.88 -12.79
C ASP A 127 15.76 -2.88 -13.97
N LEU A 128 14.89 -1.86 -13.87
CA LEU A 128 14.52 -1.03 -15.01
C LEU A 128 15.27 0.30 -15.08
N PHE A 129 15.84 0.77 -13.96
CA PHE A 129 16.43 2.11 -13.89
C PHE A 129 17.86 2.14 -13.37
N ASP A 130 18.35 1.10 -12.69
CA ASP A 130 19.69 1.14 -12.10
C ASP A 130 20.84 1.08 -13.13
N GLU A 131 20.63 0.45 -14.29
CA GLU A 131 21.65 0.39 -15.36
C GLU A 131 21.87 1.75 -16.06
N GLU A 132 20.79 2.50 -16.32
CA GLU A 132 20.87 3.81 -17.00
C GLU A 132 21.40 4.91 -16.05
N LEU A 133 21.17 4.74 -14.73
CA LEU A 133 21.65 5.66 -13.69
C LEU A 133 23.16 5.48 -13.41
N LYS A 134 23.69 4.25 -13.51
CA LYS A 134 25.12 3.96 -13.25
C LYS A 134 26.06 4.56 -14.30
N GLU A 135 25.64 4.68 -15.56
CA GLU A 135 26.48 5.22 -16.65
C GLU A 135 26.60 6.76 -16.63
N HIS A 136 25.71 7.48 -15.93
CA HIS A 136 25.68 8.95 -15.91
C HIS A 136 26.32 9.60 -14.69
N VAL A 137 26.63 8.84 -13.63
CA VAL A 137 27.25 9.36 -12.39
C VAL A 137 28.78 9.39 -12.46
N GLU A 138 29.41 8.72 -13.43
CA GLU A 138 30.88 8.73 -13.60
C GLU A 138 31.46 10.05 -14.14
N THR A 139 30.65 11.05 -14.49
CA THR A 139 31.15 12.35 -14.96
C THR A 139 31.21 13.40 -13.84
N ASP A 140 32.43 13.73 -13.42
CA ASP A 140 32.78 14.75 -12.40
C ASP A 140 32.22 16.17 -12.70
N VAL A 141 30.99 16.52 -12.27
CA VAL A 141 30.44 17.90 -12.32
C VAL A 141 29.55 18.22 -11.09
N GLU A 142 29.41 19.52 -10.77
CA GLU A 142 28.90 20.13 -9.52
C GLU A 142 27.62 19.52 -8.89
N PRO A 143 27.58 19.28 -7.55
CA PRO A 143 26.79 18.18 -6.98
C PRO A 143 25.35 18.50 -6.54
N GLU A 144 24.87 19.75 -6.48
CA GLU A 144 23.57 20.01 -5.80
C GLU A 144 22.39 20.29 -6.74
N LYS A 145 22.62 20.95 -7.88
CA LYS A 145 21.53 21.31 -8.81
C LYS A 145 21.24 20.19 -9.80
N GLU A 146 22.26 19.57 -10.40
CA GLU A 146 22.08 18.44 -11.30
C GLU A 146 21.55 17.20 -10.56
N VAL A 147 21.99 16.94 -9.32
CA VAL A 147 21.47 15.84 -8.51
C VAL A 147 19.97 16.01 -8.20
N ASN A 148 19.48 17.23 -7.99
CA ASN A 148 18.05 17.47 -7.80
C ASN A 148 17.24 17.32 -9.10
N GLU A 149 17.77 17.77 -10.23
CA GLU A 149 17.12 17.64 -11.54
C GLU A 149 17.07 16.17 -11.99
N PHE A 150 18.15 15.42 -11.78
CA PHE A 150 18.25 13.97 -12.05
C PHE A 150 17.38 13.12 -11.11
N LYS A 151 17.25 13.51 -9.84
CA LYS A 151 16.30 12.88 -8.91
C LYS A 151 14.84 13.12 -9.30
N SER A 152 14.53 14.27 -9.91
CA SER A 152 13.20 14.55 -10.46
C SER A 152 12.92 13.66 -11.69
N SER A 153 13.91 13.50 -12.57
CA SER A 153 13.76 12.64 -13.75
C SER A 153 13.54 11.17 -13.39
N SER A 154 14.19 10.66 -12.34
CA SER A 154 13.96 9.28 -11.86
C SER A 154 12.52 9.05 -11.38
N ILE A 155 11.91 10.01 -10.67
CA ILE A 155 10.50 9.92 -10.26
C ILE A 155 9.57 9.97 -11.48
N GLU A 156 9.85 10.83 -12.45
CA GLU A 156 9.07 10.90 -13.69
C GLU A 156 9.13 9.60 -14.50
N LEU A 157 10.30 8.99 -14.59
CA LEU A 157 10.50 7.69 -15.22
C LEU A 157 9.72 6.58 -14.48
N ARG A 158 9.80 6.54 -13.15
CA ARG A 158 9.00 5.63 -12.29
C ARG A 158 7.51 5.78 -12.59
N ASN A 159 6.98 7.01 -12.53
CA ASN A 159 5.56 7.28 -12.79
C ASN A 159 5.17 6.87 -14.22
N SER A 160 6.01 7.16 -15.21
CA SER A 160 5.76 6.78 -16.60
C SER A 160 5.73 5.26 -16.80
N TRP A 161 6.61 4.53 -16.09
CA TRP A 161 6.62 3.07 -16.15
C TRP A 161 5.39 2.47 -15.47
N ILE A 162 4.98 2.99 -14.31
CA ILE A 162 3.75 2.55 -13.64
C ILE A 162 2.54 2.77 -14.54
N GLU A 163 2.43 3.94 -15.18
CA GLU A 163 1.35 4.21 -16.13
C GLU A 163 1.33 3.24 -17.32
N GLN A 164 2.49 2.72 -17.73
CA GLN A 164 2.59 1.77 -18.84
C GLN A 164 2.31 0.33 -18.40
N ASN A 165 2.56 0.01 -17.14
CA ASN A 165 2.44 -1.33 -16.57
C ASN A 165 1.27 -1.47 -15.58
N GLU A 166 0.33 -0.51 -15.57
CA GLU A 166 -0.84 -0.50 -14.69
C GLU A 166 -1.68 -1.78 -14.81
N GLU A 167 -1.89 -2.27 -16.04
CA GLU A 167 -2.63 -3.52 -16.29
C GLU A 167 -1.92 -4.75 -15.67
N PRO A 168 -0.65 -5.06 -15.99
CA PRO A 168 0.11 -6.10 -15.27
C PRO A 168 0.12 -5.93 -13.74
N LEU A 169 0.27 -4.71 -13.22
CA LEU A 169 0.24 -4.44 -11.78
C LEU A 169 -1.11 -4.83 -11.15
N ASN A 170 -2.21 -4.54 -11.84
CA ASN A 170 -3.55 -4.88 -11.38
C ASN A 170 -3.85 -6.38 -11.56
N GLU A 171 -3.34 -7.01 -12.62
CA GLU A 171 -3.43 -8.46 -12.83
C GLU A 171 -2.73 -9.22 -11.69
N HIS A 172 -1.50 -8.84 -11.36
CA HIS A 172 -0.77 -9.43 -10.23
C HIS A 172 -1.50 -9.19 -8.90
N ALA A 173 -1.96 -7.97 -8.65
CA ALA A 173 -2.72 -7.66 -7.44
C ALA A 173 -3.98 -8.49 -7.29
N SER A 174 -4.72 -8.72 -8.39
CA SER A 174 -5.93 -9.54 -8.41
C SER A 174 -5.63 -11.02 -8.13
N LEU A 175 -4.44 -11.51 -8.50
CA LEU A 175 -3.98 -12.85 -8.13
C LEU A 175 -3.68 -12.93 -6.63
N VAL A 176 -2.97 -11.95 -6.08
CA VAL A 176 -2.62 -11.90 -4.65
C VAL A 176 -3.89 -11.74 -3.79
N GLU A 177 -4.84 -10.92 -4.23
CA GLU A 177 -6.11 -10.69 -3.54
C GLU A 177 -6.90 -11.98 -3.35
N GLN A 178 -6.73 -13.02 -4.17
CA GLN A 178 -7.42 -14.29 -3.99
C GLN A 178 -6.91 -15.10 -2.79
N GLU A 179 -5.74 -14.76 -2.25
CA GLU A 179 -5.23 -15.41 -1.05
C GLU A 179 -6.04 -14.99 0.17
N GLU A 180 -6.36 -15.99 0.98
CA GLU A 180 -7.16 -15.84 2.20
C GLU A 180 -6.36 -16.16 3.46
N ILE A 181 -5.21 -16.82 3.28
CA ILE A 181 -4.28 -17.15 4.35
C ILE A 181 -3.24 -16.05 4.48
N GLY A 182 -3.11 -15.49 5.69
CA GLY A 182 -2.03 -14.55 6.01
C GLY A 182 -0.68 -15.27 6.06
N SER A 183 0.41 -14.60 5.66
CA SER A 183 1.71 -15.21 5.36
C SER A 183 2.54 -15.73 6.55
N GLY A 184 1.87 -16.10 7.65
CA GLY A 184 2.53 -16.56 8.88
C GLY A 184 2.98 -15.40 9.77
N ILE A 185 2.45 -14.22 9.49
CA ILE A 185 2.58 -13.03 10.31
C ILE A 185 1.90 -13.28 11.66
N GLN A 186 2.64 -13.01 12.72
CA GLN A 186 2.21 -13.35 14.07
C GLN A 186 1.33 -12.24 14.62
N TYR A 187 0.20 -12.63 15.21
CA TYR A 187 -0.54 -11.76 16.12
C TYR A 187 0.35 -11.48 17.32
N LEU A 188 0.50 -10.21 17.67
CA LEU A 188 1.22 -9.78 18.86
C LEU A 188 0.21 -9.54 19.97
N ASP A 189 0.28 -10.33 21.04
CA ASP A 189 -0.40 -10.00 22.29
C ASP A 189 0.19 -8.69 22.85
N ALA A 190 -0.61 -7.91 23.58
CA ALA A 190 -0.19 -6.60 24.10
C ALA A 190 1.13 -6.67 24.90
N GLU A 191 1.38 -7.77 25.61
CA GLU A 191 2.60 -8.01 26.38
C GLU A 191 3.84 -8.29 25.52
N ALA A 192 3.67 -8.73 24.27
CA ALA A 192 4.73 -9.06 23.32
C ALA A 192 5.15 -7.87 22.42
N ILE A 193 4.43 -6.75 22.48
CA ILE A 193 4.75 -5.55 21.70
C ILE A 193 5.96 -4.86 22.34
N GLU A 194 7.15 -5.18 21.86
CA GLU A 194 8.34 -4.42 22.21
C GLU A 194 8.35 -3.06 21.50
N ASN A 195 8.58 -1.98 22.26
CA ASN A 195 8.70 -0.60 21.76
C ASN A 195 7.52 -0.16 20.89
N ASP A 196 6.30 -0.17 21.42
CA ASP A 196 5.15 0.40 20.71
C ASP A 196 5.31 1.91 20.47
N ASP A 197 5.81 2.25 19.29
CA ASP A 197 6.05 3.62 18.83
C ASP A 197 5.24 3.95 17.57
N ILE A 198 4.32 3.08 17.13
CA ILE A 198 3.56 3.25 15.88
C ILE A 198 2.79 4.58 15.90
N GLU A 199 2.12 4.89 17.00
CA GLU A 199 1.38 6.15 17.16
C GLU A 199 2.31 7.37 17.16
N GLN A 200 3.50 7.26 17.77
CA GLN A 200 4.49 8.34 17.81
C GLN A 200 5.04 8.62 16.41
N ARG A 201 5.32 7.57 15.61
CA ARG A 201 5.72 7.70 14.21
C ARG A 201 4.62 8.36 13.40
N LEU A 202 3.37 7.92 13.59
CA LEU A 202 2.25 8.47 12.84
C LEU A 202 2.01 9.94 13.16
N GLU A 203 2.06 10.33 14.44
CA GLU A 203 1.95 11.72 14.85
C GLU A 203 3.09 12.57 14.28
N ARG A 204 4.32 12.05 14.28
CA ARG A 204 5.50 12.72 13.70
C ARG A 204 5.31 13.04 12.22
N GLU A 205 4.75 12.10 11.46
CA GLU A 205 4.49 12.28 10.02
C GLU A 205 3.14 12.97 9.73
N GLY A 206 2.36 13.30 10.76
CA GLY A 206 1.08 14.00 10.62
C GLY A 206 -0.06 13.13 10.09
N GLY A 207 0.01 11.81 10.27
CA GLY A 207 -1.04 10.89 9.86
C GLY A 207 -2.31 11.04 10.68
N LYS A 208 -3.44 10.73 10.06
CA LYS A 208 -4.78 10.87 10.64
C LYS A 208 -5.20 9.58 11.32
N THR A 209 -6.16 9.72 12.22
CA THR A 209 -6.84 8.63 12.94
C THR A 209 -8.30 8.57 12.49
N GLY A 210 -8.91 7.39 12.55
CA GLY A 210 -10.26 7.20 12.03
C GLY A 210 -11.00 5.98 12.58
N GLU A 211 -12.18 5.75 12.02
CA GLU A 211 -13.03 4.59 12.28
C GLU A 211 -12.34 3.26 11.91
N VAL A 212 -11.65 3.23 10.77
CA VAL A 212 -10.76 2.15 10.37
C VAL A 212 -9.41 2.76 10.02
N GLN A 213 -8.35 2.29 10.64
CA GLN A 213 -6.99 2.76 10.43
C GLN A 213 -6.04 1.57 10.39
N ILE A 214 -5.19 1.52 9.36
CA ILE A 214 -4.17 0.49 9.19
C ILE A 214 -2.83 1.19 9.06
N SER A 215 -1.91 0.95 9.99
CA SER A 215 -0.60 1.58 10.02
C SER A 215 0.51 0.52 9.92
N LEU A 216 1.44 0.71 9.01
CA LEU A 216 2.61 -0.14 8.78
C LEU A 216 3.86 0.58 9.26
N THR A 217 4.77 -0.09 9.96
CA THR A 217 6.05 0.49 10.42
C THR A 217 7.21 -0.47 10.23
N TRP A 218 8.40 0.06 9.96
CA TRP A 218 9.63 -0.72 9.81
C TRP A 218 10.86 0.13 10.15
N ASP A 219 11.94 -0.55 10.49
CA ASP A 219 13.20 0.07 10.94
C ASP A 219 14.32 -0.11 9.91
N ASP A 220 14.03 0.26 8.67
CA ASP A 220 14.93 0.17 7.52
C ASP A 220 14.66 1.36 6.57
N TYR A 221 15.66 1.77 5.80
CA TYR A 221 15.50 2.78 4.74
C TYR A 221 14.81 2.27 3.48
N ASN A 222 14.57 0.96 3.37
CA ASN A 222 13.82 0.32 2.30
C ASN A 222 12.39 0.88 2.11
N ASP A 223 11.86 0.76 0.89
CA ASP A 223 10.50 1.19 0.50
C ASP A 223 9.54 0.00 0.68
N LEU A 224 8.76 0.01 1.76
CA LEU A 224 7.66 -0.93 1.96
C LEU A 224 6.32 -0.22 1.69
N ASP A 225 5.48 -0.83 0.87
CA ASP A 225 4.15 -0.32 0.52
C ASP A 225 3.05 -1.08 1.28
N LEU A 226 2.09 -0.33 1.80
CA LEU A 226 0.82 -0.82 2.33
C LEU A 226 -0.24 -0.89 1.21
N HIS A 227 -0.89 -2.04 1.11
CA HIS A 227 -1.98 -2.28 0.17
C HIS A 227 -3.25 -2.66 0.90
N ILE A 228 -4.35 -1.94 0.64
CA ILE A 228 -5.67 -2.27 1.19
C ILE A 228 -6.64 -2.59 0.04
N PHE A 229 -7.14 -3.82 0.01
CA PHE A 229 -8.27 -4.20 -0.83
C PHE A 229 -9.56 -3.87 -0.09
N CYS A 230 -10.29 -2.90 -0.62
CA CYS A 230 -11.46 -2.32 0.02
C CYS A 230 -12.71 -3.15 -0.29
N PRO A 231 -13.77 -3.07 0.55
CA PRO A 231 -15.06 -3.68 0.26
C PRO A 231 -15.69 -3.22 -1.07
N SER A 232 -15.33 -2.03 -1.56
CA SER A 232 -15.77 -1.52 -2.87
C SER A 232 -15.19 -2.30 -4.06
N GLY A 233 -14.15 -3.10 -3.84
CA GLY A 233 -13.34 -3.74 -4.87
C GLY A 233 -12.18 -2.87 -5.37
N GLU A 234 -12.02 -1.65 -4.83
CA GLU A 234 -10.85 -0.81 -5.11
C GLU A 234 -9.65 -1.23 -4.25
N ARG A 235 -8.45 -0.98 -4.78
CA ARG A 235 -7.20 -1.11 -4.02
C ARG A 235 -6.64 0.26 -3.68
N ILE A 236 -6.39 0.52 -2.40
CA ILE A 236 -5.59 1.66 -1.93
C ILE A 236 -4.13 1.23 -1.88
N TYR A 237 -3.26 2.03 -2.49
CA TYR A 237 -1.81 1.86 -2.52
C TYR A 237 -1.16 3.14 -3.06
N PHE A 238 0.18 3.18 -3.14
CA PHE A 238 0.92 4.39 -3.52
C PHE A 238 0.45 5.07 -4.84
N ASN A 239 -0.04 4.31 -5.83
CA ASN A 239 -0.55 4.84 -7.12
C ASN A 239 -2.09 4.96 -7.19
N ASN A 240 -2.80 4.62 -6.11
CA ASN A 240 -4.22 4.91 -5.92
C ASN A 240 -4.49 5.25 -4.44
N LYS A 241 -4.04 6.43 -4.01
CA LYS A 241 -4.03 6.81 -2.59
C LYS A 241 -5.41 7.07 -1.99
N THR A 242 -6.46 7.25 -2.79
CA THR A 242 -7.81 7.50 -2.28
C THR A 242 -8.79 6.59 -2.99
N SER A 243 -9.65 5.91 -2.24
CA SER A 243 -10.75 5.11 -2.78
C SER A 243 -12.05 5.92 -2.86
N GLU A 244 -12.97 5.52 -3.75
CA GLU A 244 -14.31 6.09 -3.81
C GLU A 244 -15.12 5.80 -2.54
N CYS A 245 -14.76 4.73 -1.81
CA CYS A 245 -15.35 4.40 -0.51
C CYS A 245 -14.71 5.12 0.69
N GLY A 246 -13.93 6.18 0.45
CA GLY A 246 -13.52 7.14 1.47
C GLY A 246 -12.22 6.84 2.22
N GLY A 247 -11.51 5.78 1.83
CA GLY A 247 -10.21 5.45 2.41
C GLY A 247 -9.09 6.27 1.79
N GLU A 248 -8.07 6.60 2.57
CA GLU A 248 -6.94 7.44 2.16
C GLU A 248 -5.61 6.87 2.68
N LEU A 249 -4.64 6.64 1.81
CA LEU A 249 -3.22 6.52 2.14
C LEU A 249 -2.66 7.92 2.37
N ASP A 250 -2.63 8.35 3.63
CA ASP A 250 -2.29 9.73 4.01
C ASP A 250 -0.82 9.90 4.41
N VAL A 251 -0.17 8.82 4.84
CA VAL A 251 1.28 8.75 5.07
C VAL A 251 1.88 7.62 4.24
N ASP A 252 2.90 7.97 3.47
CA ASP A 252 3.67 7.10 2.57
C ASP A 252 5.14 7.54 2.69
N MET A 253 5.94 6.70 3.33
CA MET A 253 7.34 6.98 3.65
C MET A 253 8.28 6.10 2.83
N ASN A 254 9.51 6.58 2.70
CA ASN A 254 10.59 5.86 2.03
C ASN A 254 10.46 5.61 0.51
N VAL A 255 9.56 6.32 -0.19
CA VAL A 255 9.69 6.59 -1.64
C VAL A 255 11.14 6.98 -2.01
N ARG A 256 11.81 7.67 -1.09
CA ARG A 256 13.26 7.87 -1.04
C ARG A 256 13.79 7.41 0.32
N PRO A 257 15.01 6.87 0.42
CA PRO A 257 15.52 6.27 1.65
C PRO A 257 15.90 7.33 2.69
N THR A 258 14.89 7.88 3.35
CA THR A 258 14.99 9.11 4.17
C THR A 258 14.93 8.84 5.66
N SER A 259 14.23 7.78 6.08
CA SER A 259 14.09 7.38 7.48
C SER A 259 14.34 5.89 7.66
N ASP A 260 15.04 5.50 8.72
CA ASP A 260 15.14 4.12 9.24
C ASP A 260 14.16 3.88 10.39
N ASN A 261 13.14 4.73 10.50
CA ASN A 261 12.07 4.64 11.48
C ASN A 261 10.76 5.03 10.77
N ALA A 262 10.40 4.27 9.73
CA ALA A 262 9.36 4.64 8.78
C ALA A 262 7.97 4.20 9.22
N VAL A 263 6.96 4.84 8.63
CA VAL A 263 5.54 4.52 8.81
C VAL A 263 4.74 4.79 7.52
N GLU A 264 3.78 3.94 7.20
CA GLU A 264 2.68 4.24 6.27
C GLU A 264 1.34 4.13 6.99
N ASN A 265 0.32 4.80 6.48
CA ASN A 265 -1.01 4.78 7.07
C ASN A 265 -2.13 4.90 6.04
N VAL A 266 -3.09 3.98 6.13
CA VAL A 266 -4.37 4.07 5.43
C VAL A 266 -5.50 4.24 6.44
N VAL A 267 -6.37 5.22 6.18
CA VAL A 267 -7.42 5.60 7.13
C VAL A 267 -8.76 5.89 6.44
N TRP A 268 -9.84 5.43 7.08
CA TRP A 268 -11.20 5.92 6.91
C TRP A 268 -11.55 6.71 8.17
N ILE A 269 -11.56 8.04 8.06
CA ILE A 269 -11.85 8.92 9.21
C ILE A 269 -13.24 8.62 9.78
N GLU A 270 -14.22 8.44 8.89
CA GLU A 270 -15.61 8.17 9.21
C GLU A 270 -16.27 7.40 8.07
N ASN A 271 -17.38 6.73 8.36
CA ASN A 271 -18.22 6.01 7.40
C ASN A 271 -17.45 4.91 6.66
N ALA A 272 -16.60 4.16 7.38
CA ALA A 272 -15.90 3.03 6.78
C ALA A 272 -16.92 2.03 6.21
N PRO A 273 -16.81 1.61 4.94
CA PRO A 273 -17.81 0.75 4.33
C PRO A 273 -17.88 -0.62 5.02
N SER A 274 -19.09 -1.12 5.25
CA SER A 274 -19.27 -2.52 5.67
C SER A 274 -18.78 -3.47 4.55
N GLY A 275 -18.18 -4.58 4.94
CA GLY A 275 -17.70 -5.61 4.04
C GLY A 275 -16.28 -6.05 4.37
N LYS A 276 -15.67 -6.79 3.44
CA LYS A 276 -14.37 -7.40 3.65
C LYS A 276 -13.23 -6.49 3.22
N TYR A 277 -12.27 -6.32 4.12
CA TYR A 277 -11.00 -5.65 3.89
C TYR A 277 -9.91 -6.71 3.85
N LYS A 278 -8.93 -6.54 2.96
CA LYS A 278 -7.69 -7.31 3.02
C LYS A 278 -6.49 -6.40 3.04
N VAL A 279 -5.53 -6.73 3.88
CA VAL A 279 -4.34 -5.94 4.16
C VAL A 279 -3.13 -6.71 3.65
N GLY A 280 -2.35 -6.09 2.77
CA GLY A 280 -1.12 -6.65 2.21
C GLY A 280 0.05 -5.69 2.38
N VAL A 281 1.25 -6.25 2.48
CA VAL A 281 2.52 -5.52 2.51
C VAL A 281 3.37 -5.97 1.34
N HIS A 282 4.01 -5.02 0.67
CA HIS A 282 4.88 -5.28 -0.48
C HIS A 282 6.22 -4.59 -0.29
N PHE A 283 7.31 -5.31 -0.59
CA PHE A 283 8.65 -4.73 -0.60
C PHE A 283 8.87 -4.10 -1.97
N TYR A 284 8.46 -2.85 -2.11
CA TYR A 284 8.42 -2.15 -3.38
C TYR A 284 9.81 -1.90 -3.96
N LYS A 285 10.74 -1.44 -3.12
CA LYS A 285 12.10 -1.11 -3.56
C LYS A 285 13.11 -1.33 -2.46
N HIS A 286 14.12 -2.13 -2.77
CA HIS A 286 15.37 -2.13 -2.03
C HIS A 286 16.17 -0.88 -2.43
N HIS A 287 16.65 -0.11 -1.44
CA HIS A 287 17.41 1.11 -1.75
C HIS A 287 18.91 0.82 -1.65
N GLU A 288 19.69 1.36 -2.60
CA GLU A 288 21.16 1.37 -2.53
C GLU A 288 21.64 2.36 -1.45
N LYS A 289 21.45 2.02 -0.17
CA LYS A 289 21.88 2.82 0.99
C LYS A 289 22.53 1.93 2.04
N ASP A 290 23.59 2.44 2.67
CA ASP A 290 24.25 1.73 3.76
C ASP A 290 23.26 1.42 4.89
N GLY A 291 23.23 0.14 5.31
CA GLY A 291 22.38 -0.33 6.39
C GLY A 291 21.04 -0.94 5.96
N THR A 292 20.68 -0.89 4.67
CA THR A 292 19.52 -1.63 4.15
C THR A 292 19.84 -3.13 4.03
N THR A 293 18.83 -3.98 4.21
CA THR A 293 18.93 -5.42 3.97
C THR A 293 17.89 -5.89 2.92
N PRO A 294 18.14 -6.99 2.20
CA PRO A 294 17.16 -7.52 1.24
C PRO A 294 15.92 -8.11 1.92
N THR A 295 15.95 -8.31 3.24
CA THR A 295 14.79 -8.69 4.06
C THR A 295 14.54 -7.56 5.05
N CYS A 296 13.29 -7.13 5.18
CA CYS A 296 12.88 -6.07 6.07
C CYS A 296 11.84 -6.60 7.05
N ASP A 297 12.08 -6.40 8.34
CA ASP A 297 11.11 -6.68 9.41
C ASP A 297 10.14 -5.50 9.53
N PHE A 298 8.86 -5.80 9.74
CA PHE A 298 7.81 -4.81 9.87
C PHE A 298 6.80 -5.17 10.96
N ARG A 299 6.12 -4.14 11.46
CA ARG A 299 4.95 -4.25 12.32
C ARG A 299 3.77 -3.55 11.69
N LEU A 300 2.58 -4.10 11.87
CA LEU A 300 1.34 -3.55 11.34
C LEU A 300 0.29 -3.50 12.44
N ARG A 301 -0.34 -2.35 12.61
CA ARG A 301 -1.48 -2.14 13.52
C ARG A 301 -2.74 -1.92 12.72
N ALA A 302 -3.76 -2.73 12.97
CA ALA A 302 -5.12 -2.52 12.49
C ALA A 302 -6.00 -2.03 13.63
N THR A 303 -6.41 -0.76 13.58
CA THR A 303 -7.31 -0.13 14.55
C THR A 303 -8.70 0.02 13.94
N ILE A 304 -9.70 -0.62 14.53
CA ILE A 304 -11.09 -0.63 14.06
C ILE A 304 -11.99 -0.23 15.21
N HIS A 305 -12.73 0.86 15.07
CA HIS A 305 -13.59 1.44 16.12
C HIS A 305 -12.87 1.65 17.47
N GLY A 306 -11.57 1.97 17.43
CA GLY A 306 -10.75 2.21 18.61
C GLY A 306 -10.11 0.96 19.22
N GLU A 307 -10.37 -0.22 18.67
CA GLU A 307 -9.69 -1.45 19.07
C GLU A 307 -8.56 -1.79 18.11
N SER A 308 -7.37 -2.03 18.65
CA SER A 308 -6.16 -2.28 17.88
C SER A 308 -5.77 -3.75 17.90
N ARG A 309 -5.21 -4.20 16.79
CA ARG A 309 -4.61 -5.51 16.63
C ARG A 309 -3.28 -5.38 15.94
N ASP A 310 -2.28 -6.01 16.54
CA ASP A 310 -0.91 -5.89 16.09
C ASP A 310 -0.39 -7.18 15.46
N TYR A 311 0.39 -6.97 14.42
CA TYR A 311 0.94 -7.99 13.56
C TYR A 311 2.42 -7.71 13.36
N SER A 312 3.25 -8.75 13.32
CA SER A 312 4.66 -8.61 12.93
C SER A 312 5.10 -9.67 11.94
N GLY A 313 5.93 -9.27 10.98
CA GLY A 313 6.48 -10.17 9.99
C GLY A 313 7.76 -9.63 9.35
N SER A 314 8.23 -10.36 8.35
CA SER A 314 9.38 -10.00 7.54
C SER A 314 9.03 -10.22 6.08
N ILE A 315 9.52 -9.35 5.19
CA ILE A 315 9.36 -9.51 3.74
C ILE A 315 10.71 -9.35 3.05
N THR A 316 10.97 -10.17 2.04
CA THR A 316 12.21 -10.13 1.24
C THR A 316 11.93 -9.50 -0.11
N HIS A 317 12.85 -8.66 -0.57
CA HIS A 317 12.76 -8.01 -1.87
C HIS A 317 12.66 -9.05 -2.99
N GLY A 318 11.78 -8.80 -3.95
CA GLY A 318 11.47 -9.71 -5.05
C GLY A 318 10.37 -10.74 -4.74
N GLN A 319 9.95 -10.88 -3.48
CA GLN A 319 8.74 -11.63 -3.16
C GLN A 319 7.51 -10.86 -3.64
N ALA A 320 6.48 -11.59 -4.05
CA ALA A 320 5.17 -11.02 -4.26
C ALA A 320 4.63 -10.43 -2.95
N MET A 321 3.71 -9.48 -3.09
CA MET A 321 2.98 -8.89 -1.97
C MET A 321 2.42 -10.00 -1.05
N GLN A 322 2.64 -9.82 0.25
CA GLN A 322 2.25 -10.77 1.28
C GLN A 322 0.97 -10.30 1.97
N MET A 323 -0.02 -11.18 2.06
CA MET A 323 -1.25 -10.90 2.80
C MET A 323 -0.99 -11.00 4.30
N VAL A 324 -1.31 -9.94 5.03
CA VAL A 324 -1.12 -9.85 6.48
C VAL A 324 -2.35 -10.37 7.21
N THR A 325 -3.48 -9.74 6.92
CA THR A 325 -4.76 -10.04 7.57
C THR A 325 -5.93 -9.68 6.66
N SER A 326 -7.10 -10.15 7.04
CA SER A 326 -8.39 -9.75 6.46
C SER A 326 -9.44 -9.74 7.55
N PHE A 327 -10.31 -8.74 7.51
CA PHE A 327 -11.40 -8.57 8.46
C PHE A 327 -12.66 -8.14 7.72
N THR A 328 -13.81 -8.44 8.30
CA THR A 328 -15.12 -8.04 7.76
C THR A 328 -15.83 -7.15 8.75
N LEU A 329 -16.14 -5.92 8.33
CA LEU A 329 -16.99 -4.99 9.07
C LEU A 329 -18.45 -5.29 8.75
N LYS A 330 -19.26 -5.65 9.75
CA LYS A 330 -20.71 -5.86 9.58
C LYS A 330 -21.41 -4.52 9.44
N SER A 331 -22.50 -4.49 8.67
CA SER A 331 -23.41 -3.35 8.69
C SER A 331 -24.00 -3.21 10.09
N GLU A 332 -23.99 -2.00 10.65
CA GLU A 332 -24.70 -1.74 11.89
C GLU A 332 -26.17 -2.12 11.73
N THR A 333 -26.64 -3.08 12.53
CA THR A 333 -28.07 -3.42 12.54
C THR A 333 -28.75 -2.31 13.32
N THR A 334 -29.29 -1.31 12.61
CA THR A 334 -30.14 -0.29 13.23
C THR A 334 -31.34 -1.00 13.84
N SER A 335 -31.30 -1.23 15.16
CA SER A 335 -32.45 -1.71 15.91
C SER A 335 -33.44 -0.54 15.97
N GLN A 336 -34.51 -0.64 15.20
CA GLN A 336 -35.63 0.30 15.20
C GLN A 336 -36.47 0.19 16.47
#